data_AF-A0A7C5BIJ6-F1
#
_entry.id   AF-A0A7C5BIJ6-F1
#
_cell.length_a   1.000
_cell.length_b   1.000
_cell.length_c   1.000
_cell.angle_alpha   90.00
_cell.angle_beta   90.00
_cell.angle_gamma   90.00
#
_symmetry.space_group_name_H-M   'P 1'
#
loop_
_entity.id
_entity.type
_entity.pdbx_description
1 polymer ?
#
loop_
_entity_poly.entity_id
_entity_poly.type
_entity_poly.pdbx_seq_one_letter_code
_entity_poly.pdbx_strand_id
1 'polypeptide(L)'
;MEVAEEDQKLKKGLSFIQLLFLSLGGIIGSGWLFGVLYGAEIAGPAALLSWIIGGIMVLFIALVYAEVSGMIPKSGGIVRYPHYTHGSYTGYILGWAYLLSAVT
;
A
#
# COMPACT_ATOMS: atom_id res chain seq x y z
N MET A 1 -19.53 -10.83 -10.99
CA MET A 1 -20.39 -9.79 -11.59
C MET A 1 -20.64 -8.65 -10.62
N GLU A 2 -20.91 -8.93 -9.34
CA GLU A 2 -21.16 -7.93 -8.28
C GLU A 2 -20.08 -6.84 -8.13
N VAL A 3 -18.79 -7.23 -8.13
CA VAL A 3 -17.65 -6.31 -7.97
C VAL A 3 -17.53 -5.25 -9.08
N ALA A 4 -17.98 -5.57 -10.30
CA ALA A 4 -17.93 -4.65 -11.42
C ALA A 4 -19.01 -3.56 -11.32
N GLU A 5 -20.10 -3.83 -10.59
CA GLU A 5 -21.26 -2.95 -10.43
C GLU A 5 -21.01 -1.89 -9.36
N GLU A 6 -20.26 -2.20 -8.30
CA GLU A 6 -19.84 -1.21 -7.28
C GLU A 6 -18.91 -0.13 -7.84
N ASP A 7 -17.94 -0.51 -8.68
CA ASP A 7 -17.02 0.44 -9.29
C ASP A 7 -17.73 1.46 -10.19
N GLN A 8 -18.90 1.11 -10.74
CA GLN A 8 -19.74 2.02 -11.53
C GLN A 8 -20.43 3.09 -10.68
N LYS A 9 -20.60 2.86 -9.37
CA LYS A 9 -21.20 3.83 -8.43
C LYS A 9 -20.21 4.91 -7.98
N LEU A 10 -18.90 4.67 -8.11
CA LEU A 10 -17.86 5.63 -7.74
C LEU A 10 -17.58 6.62 -8.86
N LYS A 11 -17.69 7.92 -8.56
CA LYS A 11 -17.31 8.99 -9.51
C LYS A 11 -15.80 9.07 -9.62
N LYS A 12 -15.26 8.89 -10.83
CA LYS A 12 -13.85 9.17 -11.13
C LYS A 12 -13.66 10.70 -11.21
N GLY A 13 -13.19 11.31 -10.13
CA GLY A 13 -13.03 12.77 -10.05
C GLY A 13 -11.70 13.27 -9.49
N LEU A 14 -10.79 12.36 -9.11
CA LEU A 14 -9.52 12.73 -8.50
C LEU A 14 -8.46 13.03 -9.58
N SER A 15 -7.91 14.23 -9.54
CA SER A 15 -6.75 14.64 -10.34
C SER A 15 -5.46 13.97 -9.84
N PHE A 16 -4.44 13.89 -10.70
CA PHE A 16 -3.13 13.35 -10.35
C PHE A 16 -2.54 13.98 -9.08
N ILE A 17 -2.62 15.30 -8.96
CA ILE A 17 -2.12 16.01 -7.77
C ILE A 17 -2.90 15.60 -6.51
N GLN A 18 -4.22 15.44 -6.61
CA GLN A 18 -5.05 15.02 -5.49
C GLN A 18 -4.73 13.58 -5.06
N LEU A 19 -4.48 12.67 -6.01
CA LEU A 19 -4.04 11.31 -5.73
C LEU A 19 -2.64 11.27 -5.09
N LEU A 20 -1.73 12.14 -5.54
CA LEU A 20 -0.39 12.25 -4.97
C LEU A 20 -0.44 12.72 -3.52
N PHE A 21 -1.19 13.79 -3.21
CA PHE A 21 -1.35 14.25 -1.84
C PHE A 21 -2.12 13.26 -0.96
N LEU A 22 -3.11 12.55 -1.51
CA LEU A 22 -3.80 11.47 -0.80
C LEU A 22 -2.82 10.35 -0.41
N SER A 23 -1.94 9.97 -1.33
CA SER A 23 -0.92 8.95 -1.10
C SER A 23 0.12 9.41 -0.06
N LEU A 24 0.62 10.64 -0.19
CA LEU A 24 1.57 11.22 0.78
C LEU A 24 0.96 11.31 2.19
N GLY A 25 -0.30 11.74 2.29
CA GLY A 25 -1.02 11.80 3.56
C GLY A 25 -1.24 10.43 4.20
N GLY A 26 -1.38 9.38 3.40
CA GLY A 26 -1.48 8.00 3.89
C GLY A 26 -0.15 7.40 4.34
N ILE A 27 0.99 7.87 3.79
CA ILE A 27 2.33 7.37 4.14
C ILE A 27 2.85 8.04 5.41
N ILE A 28 2.61 9.34 5.58
CA ILE A 28 3.12 10.11 6.71
C ILE A 28 2.23 9.87 7.94
N GLY A 29 2.63 8.92 8.79
CA GLY A 29 1.96 8.59 10.05
C GLY A 29 2.94 8.43 11.23
N SER A 30 2.47 7.85 12.33
CA SER A 30 3.28 7.60 13.53
C SER A 30 4.48 6.68 13.27
N GLY A 31 4.39 5.81 12.26
CA GLY A 31 5.47 4.90 11.85
C GLY A 31 6.76 5.60 11.44
N TRP A 32 6.71 6.84 10.93
CA TRP A 32 7.91 7.63 10.65
C TRP A 32 8.66 7.99 11.94
N LEU A 33 7.94 8.34 13.01
CA LEU A 33 8.53 8.71 14.29
C LEU A 33 9.10 7.48 15.02
N PHE A 34 8.27 6.44 15.16
CA PHE A 34 8.67 5.22 15.87
C PHE A 34 9.70 4.39 15.09
N GLY A 35 9.60 4.35 13.76
CA GLY A 35 10.57 3.65 12.93
C GLY A 35 11.97 4.26 13.01
N VAL A 36 12.07 5.59 13.07
CA VAL A 36 13.35 6.28 13.29
C VAL A 36 13.87 6.03 14.71
N LEU A 37 13.00 6.12 15.72
CA LEU A 37 13.37 5.85 17.12
C LEU A 37 13.94 4.44 17.30
N TYR A 38 13.16 3.41 16.96
CA TYR A 38 13.59 2.02 17.11
C TYR A 38 14.77 1.67 16.19
N GLY A 39 14.80 2.22 14.98
CA GLY A 39 15.94 2.06 14.08
C GLY A 39 17.23 2.61 14.68
N ALA A 40 17.17 3.78 15.32
CA ALA A 40 18.31 4.39 15.99
C ALA A 40 18.69 3.66 17.29
N GLU A 41 17.73 3.15 18.07
CA GLU A 41 18.01 2.36 19.28
C GLU A 41 18.75 1.05 18.95
N ILE A 42 18.37 0.38 17.85
CA ILE A 42 18.93 -0.92 17.47
C ILE A 42 20.25 -0.76 16.69
N ALA A 43 20.28 0.12 15.69
CA ALA A 43 21.42 0.26 14.76
C ALA A 43 22.32 1.46 15.05
N GLY A 44 21.94 2.36 15.97
CA GLY A 44 22.70 3.56 16.27
C GLY A 44 22.87 4.46 15.03
N PRO A 45 24.06 5.07 14.83
CA PRO A 45 24.33 5.89 13.63
C PRO A 45 24.18 5.13 12.30
N ALA A 46 24.31 3.80 12.32
CA ALA A 46 24.13 2.96 11.12
C ALA A 46 22.66 2.81 10.70
N ALA A 47 21.70 3.33 11.49
CA ALA A 47 20.28 3.37 11.11
C ALA A 47 20.05 4.05 9.76
N LEU A 48 20.86 5.05 9.39
CA LEU A 48 20.80 5.70 8.07
C LEU A 48 21.00 4.71 6.92
N LEU A 49 21.93 3.76 7.05
CA LEU A 49 22.13 2.72 6.05
C LEU A 49 20.93 1.78 5.96
N SER A 50 20.33 1.43 7.11
CA SER A 50 19.12 0.61 7.15
C SER A 50 17.94 1.29 6.44
N TRP A 51 17.79 2.61 6.58
CA TRP A 51 16.79 3.39 5.87
C TRP A 51 17.00 3.43 4.36
N ILE A 52 18.25 3.56 3.90
CA ILE A 52 18.56 3.52 2.46
C ILE A 52 18.20 2.15 1.88
N ILE A 53 18.63 1.09 2.55
CA ILE A 53 18.38 -0.29 2.13
C ILE A 53 16.87 -0.59 2.13
N GLY A 54 16.16 -0.20 3.19
CA GLY A 54 14.71 -0.33 3.28
C GLY A 54 13.97 0.46 2.21
N GLY A 55 14.39 1.69 1.94
CA GLY A 55 13.83 2.54 0.90
C GLY A 55 13.97 1.93 -0.50
N ILE A 56 15.13 1.34 -0.81
CA ILE A 56 15.34 0.64 -2.08
C ILE A 56 14.43 -0.59 -2.21
N MET A 57 14.27 -1.37 -1.14
CA MET A 57 13.34 -2.52 -1.15
C MET A 57 11.89 -2.10 -1.37
N VAL A 58 11.43 -1.06 -0.66
CA VAL A 58 10.07 -0.52 -0.81
C VAL A 58 9.86 0.08 -2.20
N LEU A 59 10.89 0.69 -2.80
CA LEU A 59 10.81 1.23 -4.16
C LEU A 59 10.48 0.13 -5.18
N PHE A 60 11.11 -1.04 -5.10
CA PHE A 60 10.78 -2.16 -5.99
C PHE A 60 9.33 -2.62 -5.82
N ILE A 61 8.84 -2.70 -4.58
CA ILE A 61 7.43 -3.03 -4.31
C ILE A 61 6.50 -1.98 -4.93
N ALA A 62 6.82 -0.69 -4.75
CA ALA A 62 6.05 0.42 -5.28
C ALA A 62 5.98 0.41 -6.82
N LEU A 63 7.09 0.08 -7.50
CA LEU A 63 7.14 -0.03 -8.96
C LEU A 63 6.24 -1.15 -9.48
N VAL A 64 6.28 -2.33 -8.86
CA VAL A 64 5.37 -3.44 -9.21
C VAL A 64 3.92 -3.03 -9.01
N TYR A 65 3.60 -2.37 -7.90
CA TYR A 65 2.25 -1.88 -7.65
C TYR A 65 1.82 -0.80 -8.64
N ALA A 66 2.73 0.07 -9.09
CA ALA A 66 2.44 1.09 -10.09
C ALA A 66 2.11 0.47 -11.45
N GLU A 67 2.85 -0.55 -11.87
CA GLU A 67 2.60 -1.28 -13.12
C GLU A 67 1.25 -2.00 -13.09
N VAL A 68 0.98 -2.78 -12.03
CA VAL A 68 -0.27 -3.52 -11.89
C VAL A 68 -1.48 -2.58 -11.79
N SER A 69 -1.35 -1.46 -11.07
CA SER A 69 -2.44 -0.48 -10.92
C SER A 69 -2.71 0.29 -12.22
N GLY A 70 -1.70 0.46 -13.07
CA GLY A 70 -1.86 1.00 -14.42
C GLY A 70 -2.61 0.03 -15.34
N MET A 71 -2.34 -1.28 -15.22
CA MET A 71 -2.99 -2.32 -16.02
C MET A 71 -4.43 -2.61 -15.59
N ILE A 72 -4.69 -2.60 -14.27
CA ILE A 72 -5.98 -2.94 -13.68
C ILE A 72 -6.49 -1.74 -12.87
N PRO A 73 -7.05 -0.70 -13.52
CA PRO A 73 -7.48 0.54 -12.86
C PRO A 73 -8.83 0.36 -12.14
N LYS A 74 -8.81 -0.48 -11.10
CA LYS A 74 -9.94 -0.88 -10.26
C LYS A 74 -9.59 -0.59 -8.80
N SER A 75 -10.58 -0.17 -8.02
CA SER A 75 -10.39 0.09 -6.59
C SER A 75 -10.09 -1.23 -5.83
N GLY A 76 -9.41 -1.14 -4.69
CA GLY A 76 -9.21 -2.29 -3.79
C GLY A 76 -8.03 -3.22 -4.12
N GLY A 77 -6.93 -2.69 -4.68
CA GLY A 77 -5.79 -3.48 -5.18
C GLY A 77 -5.24 -4.55 -4.22
N ILE A 78 -5.08 -4.25 -2.92
CA ILE A 78 -4.55 -5.20 -1.91
C ILE A 78 -5.37 -6.50 -1.83
N VAL A 79 -6.69 -6.42 -2.00
CA VAL A 79 -7.58 -7.59 -1.91
C VAL A 79 -7.86 -8.15 -3.29
N ARG A 80 -8.04 -7.28 -4.29
CA ARG A 80 -8.46 -7.68 -5.63
C ARG A 80 -7.31 -8.26 -6.47
N TYR A 81 -6.07 -7.75 -6.39
CA TYR A 81 -4.97 -8.32 -7.18
C TYR A 81 -4.64 -9.78 -6.81
N PRO A 82 -4.56 -10.14 -5.51
CA PRO A 82 -4.38 -11.52 -5.10
C PRO A 82 -5.60 -12.39 -5.40
N HIS A 83 -6.81 -11.82 -5.33
CA HIS A 83 -8.01 -12.52 -5.78
C HIS A 83 -7.94 -12.88 -7.27
N TYR A 84 -7.50 -11.95 -8.12
CA TYR A 84 -7.43 -12.21 -9.57
C TYR A 84 -6.41 -13.27 -9.94
N THR A 85 -5.32 -13.37 -9.18
CA THR A 85 -4.20 -14.28 -9.48
C THR A 85 -4.33 -15.63 -8.79
N HIS A 86 -4.79 -15.67 -7.53
CA HIS A 86 -4.78 -16.87 -6.68
C HIS A 86 -6.19 -17.28 -6.19
N GLY A 87 -7.24 -16.60 -6.64
CA GLY A 87 -8.62 -16.92 -6.32
C GLY A 87 -9.15 -16.29 -5.02
N SER A 88 -10.43 -16.56 -4.75
CA SER A 88 -11.20 -15.88 -3.69
C SER A 88 -10.62 -16.05 -2.29
N TYR A 89 -10.05 -17.23 -1.97
CA TYR A 89 -9.51 -17.52 -0.65
C TYR A 89 -8.34 -16.61 -0.27
N THR A 90 -7.41 -16.38 -1.19
CA THR A 90 -6.24 -15.50 -0.97
C THR A 90 -6.67 -14.05 -0.79
N GLY A 91 -7.65 -13.59 -1.59
CA GLY A 91 -8.24 -12.26 -1.42
C GLY A 91 -8.90 -12.11 -0.05
N TYR A 92 -9.64 -13.12 0.41
CA TYR A 92 -10.28 -13.12 1.73
C TYR A 92 -9.26 -13.00 2.87
N ILE A 93 -8.21 -13.82 2.86
CA ILE A 93 -7.15 -13.77 3.89
C ILE A 93 -6.48 -12.39 3.92
N LEU A 94 -6.11 -11.86 2.76
CA LEU A 94 -5.42 -10.57 2.69
C LEU A 94 -6.33 -9.40 3.05
N GLY A 95 -7.63 -9.50 2.77
CA GLY A 95 -8.63 -8.55 3.27
C GLY A 95 -8.68 -8.49 4.79
N TRP A 96 -8.70 -9.65 5.46
CA TRP A 96 -8.64 -9.72 6.92
C TRP A 96 -7.30 -9.24 7.48
N ALA A 97 -6.18 -9.63 6.87
CA ALA A 97 -4.86 -9.18 7.28
C ALA A 97 -4.73 -7.65 7.19
N TYR A 98 -5.25 -7.06 6.11
CA TYR A 98 -5.27 -5.60 5.93
C TYR A 98 -6.12 -4.90 6.98
N LEU A 99 -7.30 -5.43 7.31
CA LEU A 99 -8.16 -4.87 8.36
C LEU A 99 -7.47 -4.92 9.74
N LEU A 100 -6.89 -6.06 10.10
CA LEU A 100 -6.16 -6.22 11.36
C LEU A 100 -4.97 -5.25 11.45
N SER A 101 -4.23 -5.09 10.36
CA SER A 101 -3.13 -4.12 10.26
C SER A 101 -3.58 -2.67 10.37
N ALA A 102 -4.83 -2.34 10.03
CA ALA A 102 -5.35 -0.98 10.12
C ALA A 102 -5.89 -0.64 11.53
N VAL A 103 -6.30 -1.65 12.29
CA VAL A 103 -6.84 -1.52 13.66
C VAL A 103 -5.77 -1.64 14.75
N THR A 104 -4.63 -2.27 14.43
CA THR A 104 -3.50 -2.47 15.36
C THR A 104 -2.43 -1.41 15.13
#